data_AF-A0A3T1AR26-F1
#
_entry.id   AF-A0A3T1AR26-F1
#
_cell.length_a   1.000
_cell.length_b   1.000
_cell.length_c   1.000
_cell.angle_alpha   90.00
_cell.angle_beta   90.00
_cell.angle_gamma   90.00
#
_symmetry.space_group_name_H-M   'P 1'
#
loop_
_entity.id
_entity.type
_entity.pdbx_description
1 polymer ?
#
loop_
_entity_poly.entity_id
_entity_poly.type
_entity_poly.pdbx_seq_one_letter_code
_entity_poly.pdbx_strand_id
1 'polypeptide(L)'
;MNGETVGLSESDDAPMKAYKKNMAFTSAAESAAKRIKDQFNLTDVLDAGRLSIAYALREGIPVERAPGFGPMSGSNYNVGSVDPDGELRDLLLALRPGLNEDPYRVLETLMNDGALKLDAEVSSASILSLRDLLN
;
A
#
# COMPACT_ATOMS: atom_id res chain seq x y z
N MET A 1 9.13 -51.45 33.00
CA MET A 1 8.63 -51.21 31.63
C MET A 1 8.51 -49.71 31.48
N ASN A 2 9.52 -49.11 30.84
CA ASN A 2 9.64 -47.68 30.63
C ASN A 2 8.87 -47.34 29.35
N GLY A 3 7.76 -46.62 29.49
CA GLY A 3 7.03 -46.03 28.37
C GLY A 3 7.33 -44.53 28.35
N GLU A 4 8.47 -44.17 27.75
CA GLU A 4 8.85 -42.79 27.49
C GLU A 4 8.17 -42.36 26.19
N THR A 5 7.01 -41.70 26.29
CA THR A 5 6.39 -41.06 25.13
C THR A 5 7.15 -39.79 24.82
N VAL A 6 7.94 -39.88 23.75
CA VAL A 6 8.63 -38.82 23.02
C VAL A 6 7.69 -37.63 22.81
N GLY A 7 8.04 -36.49 23.40
CA GLY A 7 7.43 -35.20 23.09
C GLY A 7 7.72 -34.86 21.63
N LEU A 8 6.69 -34.86 20.80
CA LEU A 8 6.75 -34.27 19.48
C LEU A 8 6.92 -32.75 19.67
N SER A 9 8.07 -32.26 19.24
CA SER A 9 8.42 -30.85 19.19
C SER A 9 7.34 -30.07 18.44
N GLU A 10 6.67 -29.17 19.15
CA GLU A 10 5.98 -28.03 18.54
C GLU A 10 7.04 -27.24 17.76
N SER A 11 7.05 -27.42 16.45
CA SER A 11 7.90 -26.63 15.56
C SER A 11 7.37 -25.19 15.52
N ASP A 12 8.14 -24.29 16.13
CA ASP A 12 8.26 -22.85 15.92
C ASP A 12 7.42 -22.20 14.81
N ASP A 13 6.09 -22.17 14.95
CA ASP A 13 5.25 -21.20 14.26
C ASP A 13 5.18 -19.98 15.17
N ALA A 14 6.21 -19.12 15.08
CA ALA A 14 6.10 -17.77 15.61
C ALA A 14 4.79 -17.17 15.05
N PRO A 15 3.91 -16.57 15.87
CA PRO A 15 2.64 -16.08 15.39
C PRO A 15 2.89 -15.08 14.25
N MET A 16 2.53 -15.47 13.02
CA MET A 16 2.53 -14.56 11.88
C MET A 16 1.76 -13.33 12.31
N LYS A 17 2.46 -12.18 12.35
CA LYS A 17 1.88 -10.93 12.82
C LYS A 17 0.64 -10.66 11.98
N ALA A 18 -0.53 -10.65 12.62
CA ALA A 18 -1.80 -10.54 11.91
C ALA A 18 -1.78 -9.30 11.01
N TYR A 19 -2.12 -9.51 9.73
CA TYR A 19 -2.16 -8.43 8.75
C TYR A 19 -3.11 -7.32 9.18
N LYS A 20 -2.74 -6.09 8.84
CA LYS A 20 -3.58 -4.92 8.99
C LYS A 20 -4.90 -5.17 8.27
N LYS A 21 -6.00 -4.82 8.93
CA LYS A 21 -7.36 -5.03 8.40
C LYS A 21 -7.89 -3.85 7.58
N ASN A 22 -7.27 -2.68 7.72
CA ASN A 22 -7.68 -1.47 7.02
C ASN A 22 -6.46 -0.71 6.52
N MET A 23 -6.63 0.23 5.59
CA MET A 23 -5.60 1.16 5.14
C MET A 23 -6.20 2.56 5.11
N ALA A 24 -5.44 3.53 5.58
CA ALA A 24 -5.90 4.91 5.66
C ALA A 24 -4.97 5.88 4.94
N PHE A 25 -5.56 6.92 4.39
CA PHE A 25 -4.81 8.09 3.96
C PHE A 25 -4.44 8.97 5.16
N THR A 26 -3.35 9.71 5.01
CA THR A 26 -3.12 10.96 5.71
C THR A 26 -4.01 12.04 5.10
N SER A 27 -4.30 13.12 5.83
CA SER A 27 -5.14 14.20 5.28
C SER A 27 -4.53 14.86 4.04
N ALA A 28 -3.19 14.95 3.97
CA ALA A 28 -2.49 15.49 2.81
C ALA A 28 -2.63 14.56 1.59
N ALA A 29 -2.39 13.26 1.78
CA ALA A 29 -2.51 12.28 0.72
C ALA A 29 -3.96 12.10 0.24
N GLU A 30 -4.95 12.18 1.13
CA GLU A 30 -6.36 12.14 0.71
C GLU A 30 -6.71 13.34 -0.18
N SER A 31 -6.19 14.53 0.16
CA SER A 31 -6.40 15.73 -0.65
C SER A 31 -5.76 15.58 -2.04
N ALA A 32 -4.56 15.00 -2.10
CA ALA A 32 -3.88 14.65 -3.35
C ALA A 32 -4.66 13.60 -4.15
N ALA A 33 -5.13 12.52 -3.51
CA ALA A 33 -5.91 11.48 -4.15
C ALA A 33 -7.24 12.02 -4.73
N LYS A 34 -7.90 12.98 -4.08
CA LYS A 34 -9.08 13.66 -4.62
C LYS A 34 -8.76 14.44 -5.90
N ARG A 35 -7.63 15.17 -5.94
CA ARG A 35 -7.19 15.88 -7.15
C ARG A 35 -6.82 14.91 -8.28
N ILE A 36 -6.12 13.82 -7.97
CA ILE A 36 -5.78 12.76 -8.94
C ILE A 36 -7.05 12.14 -9.51
N LYS A 37 -8.02 11.79 -8.65
CA LYS A 37 -9.33 11.27 -9.07
C LYS A 37 -9.99 12.23 -10.06
N ASP A 38 -10.04 13.52 -9.73
CA ASP A 38 -10.71 14.51 -10.56
C ASP A 38 -9.94 14.75 -11.88
N GLN A 39 -8.60 14.81 -11.84
CA GLN A 39 -7.73 14.96 -13.02
C GLN A 39 -7.92 13.82 -14.02
N PHE A 40 -7.97 12.58 -13.54
CA PHE A 40 -8.07 11.39 -14.40
C PHE A 40 -9.50 10.84 -14.55
N ASN A 41 -10.49 11.56 -14.01
CA ASN A 41 -11.90 11.17 -14.03
C ASN A 41 -12.14 9.74 -13.49
N LEU A 42 -11.50 9.41 -12.37
CA LEU A 42 -11.68 8.12 -11.68
C LEU A 42 -13.01 8.11 -10.91
N THR A 43 -13.58 6.92 -10.76
CA THR A 43 -14.90 6.71 -10.11
C THR A 43 -14.90 7.22 -8.68
N ASP A 44 -13.90 6.84 -7.90
CA ASP A 44 -13.79 7.21 -6.50
C ASP A 44 -12.33 7.46 -6.06
N VAL A 45 -12.18 7.89 -4.80
CA VAL A 45 -10.87 8.20 -4.21
C VAL A 45 -10.05 6.92 -3.95
N LEU A 46 -10.70 5.77 -3.81
CA LEU A 46 -10.04 4.49 -3.61
C LEU A 46 -9.34 4.03 -4.89
N ASP A 47 -9.95 4.24 -6.06
CA ASP A 47 -9.32 4.01 -7.36
C ASP A 47 -8.08 4.89 -7.55
N ALA A 48 -8.13 6.15 -7.11
CA ALA A 48 -6.94 7.01 -7.07
C ALA A 48 -5.87 6.47 -6.11
N GLY A 49 -6.27 5.88 -4.98
CA GLY A 49 -5.39 5.18 -4.05
C GLY A 49 -4.69 3.97 -4.67
N ARG A 50 -5.43 3.12 -5.39
CA ARG A 50 -4.86 1.97 -6.12
C ARG A 50 -3.90 2.41 -7.21
N LEU A 51 -4.27 3.44 -7.98
CA LEU A 51 -3.38 4.04 -8.98
C LEU A 51 -2.10 4.58 -8.32
N SER A 52 -2.22 5.21 -7.15
CA SER A 52 -1.08 5.73 -6.40
C SER A 52 -0.13 4.63 -5.92
N ILE A 53 -0.66 3.48 -5.49
CA ILE A 53 0.15 2.29 -5.16
C ILE A 53 0.90 1.81 -6.40
N ALA A 54 0.20 1.62 -7.53
CA ALA A 54 0.81 1.17 -8.78
C ALA A 54 1.91 2.13 -9.25
N TYR A 55 1.65 3.44 -9.19
CA TYR A 55 2.63 4.47 -9.49
C TYR A 55 3.85 4.37 -8.57
N ALA A 56 3.65 4.25 -7.25
CA ALA A 56 4.74 4.14 -6.30
C ALA A 56 5.61 2.89 -6.52
N LEU A 57 5.00 1.76 -6.86
CA LEU A 57 5.70 0.53 -7.20
C LEU A 57 6.52 0.69 -8.49
N ARG A 58 5.94 1.30 -9.53
CA ARG A 58 6.61 1.58 -10.81
C ARG A 58 7.84 2.47 -10.63
N GLU A 59 7.69 3.58 -9.92
CA GLU A 59 8.75 4.57 -9.72
C GLU A 59 9.76 4.15 -8.63
N GLY A 60 9.57 2.99 -7.99
CA GLY A 60 10.47 2.50 -6.96
C GLY A 60 10.52 3.41 -5.72
N ILE A 61 9.40 4.05 -5.37
CA ILE A 61 9.32 4.95 -4.21
C ILE A 61 9.77 4.18 -2.95
N PRO A 62 10.66 4.77 -2.11
CA PRO A 62 11.08 4.15 -0.86
C PRO A 62 9.89 3.84 0.06
N VAL A 63 9.92 2.67 0.69
CA VAL A 63 8.91 2.26 1.67
C VAL A 63 9.35 2.76 3.04
N GLU A 64 9.22 4.06 3.27
CA GLU A 64 9.66 4.70 4.50
C GLU A 64 8.67 5.78 4.94
N ARG A 65 8.16 5.68 6.17
CA ARG A 65 7.36 6.75 6.77
C ARG A 65 8.29 7.82 7.34
N ALA A 66 8.77 8.70 6.46
CA ALA A 66 9.67 9.79 6.83
C ALA A 66 9.06 10.71 7.93
N PRO A 67 9.90 11.44 8.69
CA PRO A 67 9.42 12.48 9.58
C PRO A 67 8.51 13.46 8.82
N GLY A 68 7.28 13.65 9.32
CA GLY A 68 6.28 14.48 8.64
C GLY A 68 5.31 13.71 7.74
N PHE A 69 5.36 12.38 7.67
CA PHE A 69 4.37 11.55 6.99
C PHE A 69 2.93 11.89 7.42
N GLY A 70 2.75 12.31 8.67
CA GLY A 70 1.47 12.79 9.20
C GLY A 70 0.59 11.67 9.78
N PRO A 71 -0.48 12.04 10.51
CA PRO A 71 -1.40 11.07 11.08
C PRO A 71 -2.29 10.45 10.00
N MET A 72 -2.70 9.20 10.23
CA MET A 72 -3.70 8.49 9.41
C MET A 72 -5.11 9.00 9.74
N SER A 73 -5.41 10.22 9.33
CA SER A 73 -6.64 10.96 9.64
C SER A 73 -7.58 11.14 8.45
N GLY A 74 -7.22 10.61 7.28
CA GLY A 74 -8.06 10.64 6.09
C GLY A 74 -9.01 9.44 6.00
N SER A 75 -9.62 9.30 4.83
CA SER A 75 -10.46 8.15 4.49
C SER A 75 -9.77 6.81 4.78
N ASN A 76 -10.52 5.89 5.40
CA ASN A 76 -10.05 4.60 5.89
C ASN A 76 -10.85 3.47 5.22
N TYR A 77 -10.14 2.53 4.61
CA TYR A 77 -10.70 1.47 3.78
C TYR A 77 -10.35 0.10 4.34
N ASN A 78 -11.28 -0.85 4.26
CA ASN A 78 -10.94 -2.24 4.54
C ASN A 78 -9.93 -2.75 3.50
N VAL A 79 -8.98 -3.61 3.90
CA VAL A 79 -8.01 -4.19 2.95
C VAL A 79 -8.71 -4.95 1.82
N GLY A 80 -9.81 -5.66 2.09
CA GLY A 80 -10.60 -6.33 1.06
C GLY A 80 -11.35 -5.39 0.11
N SER A 81 -11.44 -4.10 0.44
CA SER A 81 -11.89 -3.07 -0.52
C SER A 81 -10.72 -2.59 -1.36
N VAL A 82 -9.53 -2.43 -0.79
CA VAL A 82 -8.34 -1.96 -1.53
C VAL A 82 -7.81 -3.05 -2.47
N ASP A 83 -7.65 -4.25 -1.96
CA ASP A 83 -7.03 -5.41 -2.58
C ASP A 83 -7.92 -6.65 -2.40
N PRO A 84 -9.04 -6.75 -3.14
CA PRO A 84 -10.07 -7.78 -2.92
C PRO A 84 -9.54 -9.20 -3.07
N ASP A 85 -8.64 -9.39 -4.04
CA ASP A 85 -8.10 -10.69 -4.42
C ASP A 85 -6.67 -10.92 -3.90
N GLY A 86 -6.07 -9.94 -3.22
CA GLY A 86 -4.70 -10.04 -2.69
C GLY A 86 -3.60 -9.81 -3.72
N GLU A 87 -3.94 -9.37 -4.93
CA GLU A 87 -2.99 -9.18 -6.04
C GLU A 87 -1.97 -8.07 -5.74
N LEU A 88 -2.37 -6.99 -5.04
CA LEU A 88 -1.42 -5.93 -4.66
C LEU A 88 -0.42 -6.45 -3.62
N ARG A 89 -0.88 -7.24 -2.65
CA ARG A 89 -0.01 -7.93 -1.70
C ARG A 89 0.96 -8.86 -2.43
N ASP A 90 0.46 -9.69 -3.32
CA ASP A 90 1.27 -10.71 -4.01
C ASP A 90 2.29 -10.06 -4.94
N LEU A 91 1.91 -8.99 -5.64
CA LEU A 91 2.82 -8.17 -6.44
C LEU A 91 3.92 -7.55 -5.56
N LEU A 92 3.57 -6.96 -4.42
CA LEU A 92 4.54 -6.39 -3.49
C LEU A 92 5.54 -7.45 -2.99
N LEU A 93 5.07 -8.63 -2.62
CA LEU A 93 5.92 -9.72 -2.15
C LEU A 93 6.81 -10.27 -3.26
N ALA A 94 6.33 -10.33 -4.50
CA ALA A 94 7.13 -10.70 -5.66
C ALA A 94 8.24 -9.67 -5.95
N LEU A 95 7.94 -8.38 -5.83
CA LEU A 95 8.91 -7.29 -6.02
C LEU A 95 9.88 -7.15 -4.83
N ARG A 96 9.50 -7.65 -3.64
CA ARG A 96 10.28 -7.54 -2.40
C ARG A 96 10.28 -8.87 -1.63
N PRO A 97 10.99 -9.90 -2.13
CA PRO A 97 10.97 -11.26 -1.54
C PRO A 97 11.56 -11.36 -0.12
N GLY A 98 12.20 -10.30 0.39
CA GLY A 98 12.72 -10.21 1.76
C GLY A 98 11.95 -9.25 2.66
N LEU A 99 10.69 -8.95 2.34
CA LEU A 99 9.89 -8.01 3.12
C LEU A 99 9.58 -8.56 4.52
N ASN A 100 10.12 -7.91 5.55
CA ASN A 100 9.94 -8.29 6.96
C ASN A 100 8.87 -7.46 7.69
N GLU A 101 8.09 -6.66 6.95
CA GLU A 101 6.97 -5.85 7.45
C GLU A 101 5.66 -6.38 6.88
N ASP A 102 4.56 -6.13 7.58
CA ASP A 102 3.20 -6.38 7.08
C ASP A 102 3.01 -5.73 5.69
N PRO A 103 2.74 -6.52 4.63
CA PRO A 103 2.53 -6.02 3.27
C PRO A 103 1.49 -4.92 3.18
N TYR A 104 0.39 -4.98 3.94
CA TYR A 104 -0.65 -3.95 3.88
C TYR A 104 -0.26 -2.66 4.59
N ARG A 105 0.69 -2.73 5.53
CA ARG A 105 1.30 -1.53 6.11
C ARG A 105 2.26 -0.84 5.13
N VAL A 106 2.93 -1.63 4.31
CA VAL A 106 3.76 -1.15 3.20
C VAL A 106 2.89 -0.55 2.09
N LEU A 107 1.83 -1.25 1.67
CA LEU A 107 0.87 -0.75 0.68
C LEU A 107 0.19 0.54 1.17
N GLU A 108 -0.15 0.66 2.46
CA GLU A 108 -0.64 1.92 3.03
C GLU A 108 0.39 3.06 2.90
N THR A 109 1.67 2.77 3.10
CA THR A 109 2.75 3.76 2.93
C THR A 109 2.86 4.18 1.47
N LEU A 110 2.94 3.22 0.55
CA LEU A 110 3.00 3.44 -0.90
C LEU A 110 1.76 4.18 -1.44
N MET A 111 0.57 3.88 -0.91
CA MET A 111 -0.67 4.58 -1.26
C MET A 111 -0.59 6.07 -0.94
N ASN A 112 0.00 6.42 0.21
CA ASN A 112 0.13 7.80 0.65
C ASN A 112 1.25 8.54 -0.09
N ASP A 113 2.45 7.97 -0.13
CA ASP A 113 3.60 8.61 -0.79
C ASP A 113 3.41 8.68 -2.31
N GLY A 114 2.83 7.62 -2.89
CA GLY A 114 2.44 7.59 -4.29
C GLY A 114 1.44 8.68 -4.64
N ALA A 115 0.43 8.92 -3.79
CA ALA A 115 -0.55 9.97 -4.04
C ALA A 115 0.09 11.35 -4.01
N LEU A 116 0.97 11.62 -3.04
CA LEU A 116 1.67 12.90 -2.94
C LEU A 116 2.62 13.13 -4.12
N LYS A 117 3.35 12.09 -4.56
CA LYS A 117 4.27 12.19 -5.69
C LYS A 117 3.53 12.34 -7.02
N LEU A 118 2.50 11.53 -7.26
CA LEU A 118 1.70 11.61 -8.49
C LEU A 118 1.00 12.97 -8.61
N ASP A 119 0.43 13.48 -7.51
CA ASP A 119 -0.20 14.81 -7.50
C ASP A 119 0.81 15.93 -7.79
N ALA A 120 2.06 15.79 -7.34
CA ALA A 120 3.13 16.75 -7.68
C ALA A 120 3.49 16.71 -9.17
N GLU A 121 3.56 15.53 -9.79
CA GLU A 121 3.81 15.39 -11.24
C GLU A 121 2.63 15.93 -12.07
N VAL A 122 1.39 15.70 -11.62
CA VAL A 122 0.19 16.27 -12.24
C VAL A 122 0.21 17.80 -12.12
N SER A 123 0.50 18.33 -10.93
CA SER A 123 0.52 19.77 -10.66
C SER A 123 1.63 20.50 -11.41
N SER A 124 2.73 19.82 -11.73
CA SER A 124 3.82 20.35 -12.54
C SER A 124 3.65 20.16 -14.04
N ALA A 125 2.52 19.58 -14.47
CA ALA A 125 2.20 19.25 -15.87
C ALA A 125 3.16 18.23 -16.51
N SER A 126 3.91 17.47 -15.70
CA SER A 126 4.72 16.32 -16.15
C SER A 126 3.85 15.15 -16.59
N ILE A 127 2.70 14.96 -15.93
CA ILE A 127 1.71 13.92 -16.24
C ILE A 127 0.36 14.60 -16.46
N LEU A 128 -0.16 14.51 -17.68
CA LEU A 128 -1.42 15.17 -18.06
C LEU A 128 -2.56 14.18 -18.19
N SER A 129 -2.26 12.91 -18.47
CA SER A 129 -3.22 11.86 -18.74
C SER A 129 -2.73 10.49 -18.23
N LEU A 130 -3.65 9.54 -18.12
CA LEU A 130 -3.31 8.14 -17.79
C LEU A 130 -2.36 7.51 -18.82
N ARG A 131 -2.32 8.01 -20.07
CA ARG A 131 -1.42 7.48 -21.10
C ARG A 131 0.04 7.80 -20.79
N ASP A 132 0.30 8.90 -20.11
CA ASP A 132 1.66 9.32 -19.73
C ASP A 132 2.26 8.40 -18.67
N LEU A 133 1.42 7.62 -17.97
CA LEU A 133 1.85 6.60 -17.00
C LEU A 133 2.32 5.28 -17.65
N LEU A 134 2.15 5.12 -18.97
CA LEU A 134 2.47 3.88 -19.68
C LEU A 134 3.75 3.97 -20.52
N ASN A 135 4.37 5.15 -20.60
CA ASN A 135 5.57 5.44 -21.41
C ASN A 135 6.80 5.59 -20.51
#